data_AF-A0A7W6KYS2-F1
#
_entry.id   AF-A0A7W6KYS2-F1
#
_cell.length_a   1.000
_cell.length_b   1.000
_cell.length_c   1.000
_cell.angle_alpha   90.00
_cell.angle_beta   90.00
_cell.angle_gamma   90.00
#
_symmetry.space_group_name_H-M   'P 1'
#
loop_
_entity.id
_entity.type
_entity.pdbx_description
1 polymer ?
#
loop_
_entity_poly.entity_id
_entity_poly.type
_entity_poly.pdbx_seq_one_letter_code
_entity_poly.pdbx_strand_id
1 'polypeptide(L)'
;MLVFAIVLAAATHASPQIFEGPAFETLADQTDRRCPARRIRSITPGDLDFAQEGFQAQLTQRDRTRLNAVNAADRRCADQNGLTCQVNATLQALRETGLMARFSSYICSHPAPGQ
;
A
#
# COMPACT_ATOMS: atom_id res chain seq x y z
N MET A 1 47.25 -13.65 -14.48
CA MET A 1 45.92 -13.82 -15.09
C MET A 1 44.88 -13.57 -14.00
N LEU A 2 44.05 -12.54 -14.14
CA LEU A 2 43.09 -12.10 -13.12
C LEU A 2 41.68 -12.29 -13.72
N VAL A 3 40.93 -13.27 -13.22
CA VAL A 3 39.59 -13.60 -13.71
C VAL A 3 38.59 -12.72 -12.94
N PHE A 4 38.02 -11.73 -13.63
CA PHE A 4 36.89 -10.95 -13.11
C PHE A 4 35.61 -11.77 -13.22
N ALA A 5 35.09 -12.25 -12.08
CA ALA A 5 33.77 -12.86 -12.01
C ALA A 5 32.70 -11.76 -11.97
N ILE A 6 32.00 -11.56 -13.08
CA ILE A 6 30.86 -10.63 -13.17
C ILE A 6 29.65 -11.37 -12.59
N VAL A 7 29.25 -11.01 -11.37
CA VAL A 7 27.97 -11.46 -10.79
C VAL A 7 26.86 -10.67 -11.50
N LEU A 8 26.19 -11.30 -12.47
CA LEU A 8 24.96 -10.77 -13.03
C LEU A 8 23.87 -10.84 -11.96
N ALA A 9 23.66 -9.74 -11.23
CA ALA A 9 22.43 -9.52 -10.49
C ALA A 9 21.29 -9.44 -11.51
N ALA A 10 20.55 -10.53 -11.69
CA ALA A 10 19.33 -10.52 -12.47
C ALA A 10 18.36 -9.53 -11.80
N ALA A 11 18.20 -8.34 -12.39
CA ALA A 11 17.13 -7.43 -12.03
C ALA A 11 15.82 -8.11 -12.42
N THR A 12 15.24 -8.86 -11.49
CA THR A 12 13.88 -9.36 -11.60
C THR A 12 12.99 -8.13 -11.71
N HIS A 13 12.58 -7.79 -12.93
CA HIS A 13 11.57 -6.78 -13.17
C HIS A 13 10.31 -7.35 -12.51
N ALA A 14 9.94 -6.82 -11.35
CA ALA A 14 8.70 -7.17 -10.71
C ALA A 14 7.60 -6.81 -11.71
N SER A 15 6.86 -7.80 -12.21
CA SER A 15 5.68 -7.56 -13.01
C SER A 15 4.80 -6.54 -12.28
N PRO A 16 4.21 -5.55 -12.97
CA PRO A 16 3.35 -4.57 -12.33
C PRO A 16 2.29 -5.30 -11.52
N GLN A 17 2.33 -5.15 -10.19
CA GLN A 17 1.26 -5.64 -9.33
C GLN A 17 0.12 -4.65 -9.47
N ILE A 18 -0.86 -5.01 -10.31
CA ILE A 18 -1.98 -4.13 -10.60
C ILE A 18 -2.97 -4.26 -9.45
N PHE A 19 -3.10 -3.17 -8.68
CA PHE A 19 -4.20 -3.03 -7.75
C PHE A 19 -5.46 -2.69 -8.53
N GLU A 20 -6.51 -3.49 -8.34
CA GLU A 20 -7.81 -3.27 -8.97
C GLU A 20 -8.91 -3.25 -7.90
N GLY A 21 -9.94 -2.44 -8.17
CA GLY A 21 -11.17 -2.43 -7.38
C GLY A 21 -11.49 -1.10 -6.70
N PRO A 22 -12.70 -0.98 -6.11
CA PRO A 22 -13.25 0.32 -5.72
C PRO A 22 -12.43 1.07 -4.65
N ALA A 23 -11.77 0.34 -3.74
CA ALA A 23 -10.97 0.95 -2.69
C ALA A 23 -9.67 1.57 -3.22
N PHE A 24 -8.97 0.86 -4.13
CA PHE A 24 -7.78 1.39 -4.78
C PHE A 24 -8.12 2.56 -5.70
N GLU A 25 -9.19 2.47 -6.50
CA GLU A 25 -9.61 3.61 -7.34
C GLU A 25 -9.99 4.84 -6.51
N THR A 26 -10.64 4.65 -5.36
CA THR A 26 -10.92 5.77 -4.44
C THR A 26 -9.62 6.43 -3.94
N LEU A 27 -8.61 5.62 -3.60
CA LEU A 27 -7.31 6.14 -3.19
C LEU A 27 -6.62 6.87 -4.34
N ALA A 28 -6.55 6.25 -5.51
CA ALA A 28 -5.92 6.80 -6.71
C ALA A 28 -6.55 8.15 -7.08
N ASP A 29 -7.88 8.24 -7.16
CA ASP A 29 -8.56 9.49 -7.48
C ASP A 29 -8.29 10.60 -6.46
N GLN A 30 -8.26 10.28 -5.17
CA GLN A 30 -7.98 11.28 -4.14
C GLN A 30 -6.53 11.76 -4.17
N THR A 31 -5.60 10.86 -4.46
CA THR A 31 -4.16 11.17 -4.50
C THR A 31 -3.74 11.82 -5.81
N ASP A 32 -4.31 11.43 -6.95
CA ASP A 32 -4.10 12.08 -8.25
C ASP A 32 -4.52 13.56 -8.19
N ARG A 33 -5.57 13.90 -7.45
CA ARG A 33 -6.00 15.29 -7.24
C ARG A 33 -5.13 16.05 -6.25
N ARG A 34 -4.68 15.40 -5.18
CA ARG A 34 -3.97 16.08 -4.07
C ARG A 34 -2.46 16.15 -4.27
N CYS A 35 -1.86 15.12 -4.85
CA CYS A 35 -0.43 14.97 -5.00
C CYS A 35 -0.09 14.11 -6.24
N PRO A 36 -0.37 14.59 -7.47
CA PRO A 36 -0.21 13.82 -8.71
C PRO A 36 1.22 13.31 -8.94
N ALA A 37 2.23 14.01 -8.42
CA ALA A 37 3.62 13.58 -8.48
C ALA A 37 3.89 12.22 -7.80
N ARG A 38 3.01 11.77 -6.90
CA ARG A 38 3.13 10.48 -6.20
C ARG A 38 2.82 9.27 -7.08
N ARG A 39 2.16 9.46 -8.24
CA ARG A 39 1.85 8.39 -9.22
C ARG A 39 1.31 7.11 -8.56
N ILE A 40 0.26 7.23 -7.76
CA ILE A 40 -0.28 6.11 -6.97
C ILE A 40 -0.70 4.91 -7.81
N ARG A 41 -1.11 5.13 -9.06
CA ARG A 41 -1.41 4.05 -10.00
C ARG A 41 -0.21 3.15 -10.35
N SER A 42 1.00 3.56 -10.02
CA SER A 42 2.24 2.80 -10.19
C SER A 42 2.85 2.35 -8.85
N ILE A 43 2.14 2.51 -7.73
CA ILE A 43 2.64 2.14 -6.41
C ILE A 43 2.81 0.63 -6.27
N THR A 44 3.89 0.19 -5.64
CA THR A 44 4.07 -1.23 -5.34
C THR A 44 3.26 -1.64 -4.13
N PRO A 45 2.94 -2.95 -3.96
CA PRO A 45 2.33 -3.42 -2.74
C PRO A 45 3.14 -3.15 -1.48
N GLY A 46 4.48 -3.24 -1.56
CA GLY A 46 5.35 -2.94 -0.41
C GLY A 46 5.29 -1.47 0.01
N ASP A 47 5.29 -0.54 -0.94
CA ASP A 47 5.18 0.89 -0.63
C ASP A 47 3.84 1.22 0.01
N LEU A 48 2.77 0.58 -0.46
CA LEU A 48 1.44 0.84 0.04
C LEU A 48 1.20 0.19 1.41
N ASP A 49 1.75 -1.00 1.64
CA ASP A 49 1.79 -1.68 2.94
C ASP A 49 2.53 -0.82 3.98
N PHE A 50 3.74 -0.36 3.65
CA PHE A 50 4.51 0.56 4.50
C PHE A 50 3.73 1.84 4.84
N ALA A 51 3.06 2.44 3.86
CA ALA A 51 2.23 3.62 4.09
C ALA A 51 1.02 3.30 5.00
N GLN A 52 0.38 2.14 4.83
CA GLN A 52 -0.74 1.70 5.65
C GLN A 52 -0.30 1.48 7.10
N GLU A 53 0.82 0.82 7.35
CA GLU A 53 1.37 0.62 8.69
C GLU A 53 1.67 1.95 9.37
N GLY A 54 2.37 2.85 8.68
CA GLY A 54 2.72 4.17 9.23
C GLY A 54 1.48 5.03 9.52
N PHE A 55 0.46 5.00 8.65
CA PHE A 55 -0.81 5.68 8.90
C PHE A 55 -1.54 5.09 10.12
N GLN A 56 -1.60 3.75 10.21
CA GLN A 56 -2.26 3.07 11.31
C GLN A 56 -1.60 3.36 12.66
N ALA A 57 -0.28 3.54 12.70
CA ALA A 57 0.45 3.94 13.89
C ALA A 57 0.08 5.35 14.39
N GLN A 58 -0.43 6.22 13.51
CA GLN A 58 -0.87 7.58 13.86
C GLN A 58 -2.36 7.69 14.19
N LEU A 59 -3.12 6.58 14.08
CA LEU A 59 -4.54 6.59 14.40
C LEU A 59 -4.77 6.76 15.90
N THR A 60 -5.87 7.43 16.23
CA THR A 60 -6.41 7.38 17.60
C THR A 60 -6.78 5.94 17.95
N GLN A 61 -6.75 5.59 19.24
CA GLN A 61 -7.14 4.26 19.69
C GLN A 61 -8.55 3.87 19.20
N ARG A 62 -9.48 4.83 19.19
CA ARG A 62 -10.85 4.63 18.71
C ARG A 62 -10.89 4.27 17.21
N ASP A 63 -10.20 5.03 16.37
CA ASP A 63 -10.15 4.77 14.93
C ASP A 63 -9.45 3.45 14.63
N ARG A 64 -8.36 3.16 15.35
CA ARG A 64 -7.63 1.90 15.22
C ARG A 64 -8.48 0.69 15.60
N THR A 65 -9.22 0.77 16.71
CA THR A 65 -10.17 -0.28 17.10
C THR A 65 -11.26 -0.47 16.05
N ARG A 66 -11.81 0.62 15.49
CA ARG A 66 -12.83 0.54 14.44
C ARG A 66 -12.27 -0.08 13.16
N LEU A 67 -11.06 0.29 12.76
CA LEU A 67 -10.37 -0.29 11.61
C LEU A 67 -10.14 -1.79 11.80
N ASN A 68 -9.56 -2.18 12.93
CA ASN A 68 -9.27 -3.58 13.24
C ASN A 68 -10.54 -4.45 13.32
N ALA A 69 -11.68 -3.88 13.70
CA ALA A 69 -12.94 -4.61 13.76
C ALA A 69 -13.46 -5.04 12.37
N VAL A 70 -13.11 -4.30 11.30
CA VAL A 70 -13.53 -4.61 9.93
C VAL A 70 -12.39 -5.14 9.06
N ASN A 71 -11.14 -4.87 9.42
CA ASN A 71 -9.98 -5.35 8.68
C ASN A 71 -9.79 -6.86 8.90
N ALA A 72 -10.27 -7.65 7.95
CA ALA A 72 -10.18 -9.11 7.97
C ALA A 72 -8.98 -9.65 7.18
N ALA A 73 -7.99 -8.80 6.88
CA ALA A 73 -6.86 -9.15 6.01
C ALA A 73 -6.09 -10.38 6.51
N ASP A 74 -5.69 -10.42 7.78
CA ASP A 74 -5.02 -11.56 8.41
C ASP A 74 -5.76 -12.88 8.21
N ARG A 75 -7.09 -12.88 8.31
CA ARG A 75 -7.91 -14.08 8.17
C ARG A 75 -8.15 -14.47 6.71
N ARG A 76 -8.40 -13.48 5.83
CA ARG A 76 -8.77 -13.73 4.43
C ARG A 76 -7.56 -14.02 3.54
N CYS A 77 -6.40 -13.53 3.94
CA CYS A 77 -5.17 -13.60 3.16
C CYS A 77 -4.12 -14.54 3.76
N ALA A 78 -4.44 -15.30 4.82
CA ALA A 78 -3.51 -16.18 5.53
C ALA A 78 -2.77 -17.17 4.60
N ASP A 79 -3.50 -17.74 3.63
CA ASP A 79 -2.95 -18.75 2.71
C ASP A 79 -2.45 -18.15 1.39
N GLN A 80 -2.38 -16.82 1.27
CA GLN A 80 -1.96 -16.13 0.06
C GLN A 80 -0.53 -15.61 0.17
N ASN A 81 0.27 -15.86 -0.86
CA ASN A 81 1.61 -15.30 -0.95
C ASN A 81 1.57 -13.86 -1.48
N GLY A 82 2.40 -13.00 -0.89
CA GLY A 82 2.56 -11.60 -1.32
C GLY A 82 1.62 -10.62 -0.61
N LEU A 83 1.93 -9.33 -0.75
CA LEU A 83 1.25 -8.26 0.00
C LEU A 83 -0.05 -7.76 -0.65
N THR A 84 -0.30 -8.09 -1.93
CA THR A 84 -1.43 -7.53 -2.69
C THR A 84 -2.78 -7.82 -2.03
N CYS A 85 -3.01 -9.03 -1.51
CA CYS A 85 -4.25 -9.37 -0.79
C CYS A 85 -4.40 -8.56 0.51
N GLN A 86 -3.33 -8.53 1.32
CA GLN A 86 -3.30 -7.85 2.61
C GLN A 86 -3.58 -6.34 2.44
N VAL A 87 -2.89 -5.72 1.48
CA VAL A 87 -3.02 -4.30 1.16
C VAL A 87 -4.42 -3.98 0.66
N ASN A 88 -4.99 -4.78 -0.25
CA ASN A 88 -6.35 -4.56 -0.76
C ASN A 88 -7.41 -4.71 0.32
N ALA A 89 -7.30 -5.72 1.17
CA ALA A 89 -8.20 -5.91 2.29
C ALA A 89 -8.15 -4.72 3.26
N THR A 90 -6.94 -4.20 3.54
CA THR A 90 -6.76 -3.01 4.36
C THR A 90 -7.31 -1.74 3.69
N LEU A 91 -7.11 -1.54 2.38
CA LEU A 91 -7.73 -0.43 1.65
C LEU A 91 -9.26 -0.46 1.73
N GLN A 92 -9.85 -1.65 1.57
CA GLN A 92 -11.28 -1.82 1.69
C GLN A 92 -11.76 -1.47 3.10
N ALA A 93 -11.05 -1.91 4.15
CA ALA A 93 -11.33 -1.54 5.54
C ALA A 93 -11.22 -0.03 5.79
N LEU A 94 -10.21 0.63 5.22
CA LEU A 94 -10.05 2.09 5.29
C LEU A 94 -11.20 2.82 4.59
N ARG A 95 -11.71 2.29 3.48
CA ARG A 95 -12.89 2.82 2.79
C ARG A 95 -14.16 2.66 3.65
N GLU A 96 -14.40 1.47 4.20
CA GLU A 96 -15.59 1.17 5.02
C GLU A 96 -15.63 1.97 6.34
N THR A 97 -14.47 2.28 6.91
CA THR A 97 -14.36 3.11 8.11
C THR A 97 -14.39 4.61 7.84
N GLY A 98 -14.38 5.02 6.57
CA GLY A 98 -14.32 6.44 6.18
C GLY A 98 -12.93 7.07 6.37
N LEU A 99 -11.88 6.27 6.58
CA LEU A 99 -10.51 6.73 6.79
C LEU A 99 -9.75 7.02 5.50
N MET A 100 -10.28 6.63 4.33
CA MET A 100 -9.61 6.78 3.03
C MET A 100 -9.13 8.21 2.74
N ALA A 101 -9.94 9.24 3.05
CA ALA A 101 -9.57 10.64 2.83
C ALA A 101 -8.39 11.12 3.70
N ARG A 102 -8.28 10.56 4.91
CA ARG A 102 -7.14 10.83 5.81
C ARG A 102 -5.90 10.08 5.34
N PHE A 103 -6.08 8.84 4.90
CA PHE A 103 -5.00 8.02 4.36
C PHE A 103 -4.40 8.62 3.07
N SER A 104 -5.22 9.13 2.15
CA SER A 104 -4.72 9.83 0.97
C SER A 104 -3.93 11.08 1.33
N SER A 105 -4.34 11.84 2.36
CA SER A 105 -3.56 12.97 2.88
C SER A 105 -2.23 12.54 3.51
N TYR A 106 -2.21 11.40 4.20
CA TYR A 106 -0.99 10.83 4.78
C TYR A 106 0.02 10.46 3.69
N ILE A 107 -0.41 9.73 2.67
CA ILE A 107 0.45 9.33 1.52
C ILE A 107 1.06 10.54 0.81
N CYS A 108 0.33 11.65 0.70
CA CYS A 108 0.84 12.86 0.08
C CYS A 108 1.93 13.57 0.93
N SER A 109 1.99 13.31 2.23
CA SER A 109 2.94 13.95 3.16
C SER A 109 4.07 13.02 3.62
N HIS A 110 3.96 11.71 3.38
CA HIS A 110 4.90 10.69 3.83
C HIS A 110 5.29 9.80 2.65
N PRO A 111 6.37 10.14 1.91
CA PRO A 111 6.83 9.33 0.81
C PRO A 111 7.32 7.95 1.31
N ALA A 112 6.99 6.90 0.55
CA ALA A 112 7.54 5.58 0.77
C ALA A 112 9.06 5.58 0.45
N PRO A 113 9.87 4.71 1.09
CA PRO A 113 11.34 4.77 1.01
C PRO A 113 11.95 4.61 -0.40
N GLY A 114 11.16 4.20 -1.40
CA GLY A 114 11.58 4.02 -2.79
C GLY A 114 11.02 5.04 -3.79
N GLN A 115 10.37 6.13 -3.32
CA GLN A 115 9.71 7.14 -4.16
C GLN A 115 10.34 8.53 -4.06
#